data_AF-A0A538DBS7-F1
#
_entry.id   AF-A0A538DBS7-F1
#
_cell.length_a   1.000
_cell.length_b   1.000
_cell.length_c   1.000
_cell.angle_alpha   90.00
_cell.angle_beta   90.00
_cell.angle_gamma   90.00
#
_symmetry.space_group_name_H-M   'P 1'
#
loop_
_entity.id
_entity.type
_entity.pdbx_description
1 polymer ?
#
loop_
_entity_poly.entity_id
_entity_poly.type
_entity_poly.pdbx_seq_one_letter_code
_entity_poly.pdbx_strand_id
1 'polypeptide(L)'
;MTADNPFATLIDTDALDWIETPGGNALKPLWVSEETGSWSALIKAKAGTVNPPHTHLGPADFYVITGSMEYRGGFARAGAWVYEP
;
A
#
# COMPACT_ATOMS: atom_id res chain seq x y z
N MET A 1 4.16 -28.49 -7.95
CA MET A 1 3.08 -28.35 -8.93
C MET A 1 3.25 -26.98 -9.56
N THR A 2 3.90 -26.92 -10.71
CA THR A 2 4.08 -25.70 -11.50
C THR A 2 2.84 -25.56 -12.38
N ALA A 3 1.94 -24.67 -11.98
CA ALA A 3 0.98 -24.10 -12.92
C ALA A 3 1.59 -22.77 -13.36
N ASP A 4 2.22 -22.74 -14.53
CA ASP A 4 2.64 -21.51 -15.19
C ASP A 4 1.38 -20.78 -15.67
N ASN A 5 0.70 -20.11 -14.74
CA ASN A 5 -0.34 -19.15 -15.08
C ASN A 5 0.35 -17.80 -15.32
N PRO A 6 0.45 -17.29 -16.56
CA PRO A 6 1.13 -16.04 -16.86
C PRO A 6 0.43 -14.82 -16.25
N PHE A 7 -0.78 -15.00 -15.71
CA PHE A 7 -1.56 -13.96 -15.03
C PHE A 7 -1.45 -14.02 -13.51
N ALA A 8 -0.79 -15.04 -12.94
CA ALA A 8 -0.62 -15.17 -11.50
C ALA A 8 0.82 -14.87 -11.09
N THR A 9 0.97 -13.92 -10.16
CA THR A 9 2.26 -13.61 -9.55
C THR A 9 2.17 -13.85 -8.05
N LEU A 10 3.07 -14.70 -7.53
CA LEU A 10 3.29 -14.83 -6.09
C LEU A 10 4.51 -13.98 -5.73
N ILE A 11 4.36 -13.12 -4.73
CA ILE A 11 5.45 -12.29 -4.22
C ILE A 11 5.70 -12.67 -2.76
N ASP A 12 6.92 -13.15 -2.49
CA ASP A 12 7.41 -13.21 -1.11
C ASP A 12 7.80 -11.79 -0.69
N THR A 13 6.91 -11.14 0.07
CA THR A 13 7.12 -9.76 0.48
C THR A 13 8.26 -9.61 1.48
N ASP A 14 8.66 -10.66 2.19
CA ASP A 14 9.75 -10.60 3.17
C ASP A 14 11.12 -10.57 2.48
N ALA A 15 11.21 -11.14 1.27
CA ALA A 15 12.41 -11.11 0.43
C ALA A 15 12.63 -9.77 -0.30
N LEU A 16 11.67 -8.84 -0.28
CA LEU A 16 11.81 -7.53 -0.90
C LEU A 16 12.47 -6.52 0.05
N ASP A 17 13.29 -5.63 -0.50
CA ASP A 17 13.80 -4.47 0.23
C ASP A 17 12.75 -3.35 0.30
N TRP A 18 12.80 -2.57 1.37
CA TRP A 18 12.01 -1.34 1.48
C TRP A 18 12.67 -0.22 0.68
N ILE A 19 11.90 0.45 -0.17
CA ILE A 19 12.34 1.64 -0.91
C ILE A 19 11.89 2.88 -0.14
N GLU A 20 12.83 3.65 0.40
CA GLU A 20 12.55 4.92 1.08
C GLU A 20 12.06 5.98 0.10
N THR A 21 11.04 6.75 0.48
CA THR A 21 10.48 7.81 -0.34
C THR A 21 10.62 9.18 0.33
N PRO A 22 10.63 10.26 -0.46
CA PRO A 22 10.39 11.59 0.08
C PRO A 22 9.13 11.61 0.95
N GLY A 23 9.18 12.31 2.09
CA GLY A 23 8.07 12.35 3.05
C GLY A 23 8.13 11.30 4.17
N GLY A 24 9.14 10.42 4.18
CA GLY A 24 9.44 9.55 5.33
C GLY A 24 8.66 8.24 5.39
N ASN A 25 7.96 7.89 4.30
CA ASN A 25 7.46 6.54 4.08
C ASN A 25 8.52 5.68 3.40
N ALA A 26 8.38 4.37 3.56
CA ALA A 26 9.03 3.38 2.73
C ALA A 26 7.97 2.50 2.06
N LEU A 27 8.27 1.95 0.89
CA LEU A 27 7.33 1.15 0.13
C LEU A 27 7.94 -0.07 -0.53
N LYS A 28 7.09 -1.09 -0.73
CA LYS A 28 7.35 -2.28 -1.54
C LYS A 28 6.26 -2.36 -2.61
N PRO A 29 6.55 -1.99 -3.86
CA PRO A 29 5.61 -2.18 -4.97
C PRO A 29 5.34 -3.68 -5.14
N LEU A 30 4.06 -4.07 -5.26
CA LEU A 30 3.65 -5.46 -5.45
C LEU A 30 3.13 -5.69 -6.87
N TRP A 31 2.37 -4.75 -7.41
CA TRP A 31 1.78 -4.88 -8.73
C TRP A 31 1.46 -3.50 -9.31
N VAL A 32 1.58 -3.38 -10.63
CA VAL A 32 1.20 -2.20 -11.41
C VAL A 32 0.51 -2.67 -12.68
N SER A 33 -0.65 -2.06 -12.99
CA SER A 33 -1.34 -2.18 -14.26
C SER A 33 -0.96 -1.02 -15.16
N GLU A 34 -0.31 -1.30 -16.28
CA GLU A 34 -0.05 -0.27 -17.30
C GLU A 34 -1.33 0.16 -18.03
N GLU A 35 -2.35 -0.70 -18.09
CA GLU A 35 -3.62 -0.43 -18.77
C GLU A 35 -4.50 0.53 -17.99
N THR A 36 -4.62 0.33 -16.67
CA THR A 36 -5.55 1.09 -15.81
C THR A 36 -4.86 2.09 -14.91
N GLY A 37 -3.54 2.01 -14.75
CA GLY A 37 -2.77 2.78 -13.76
C GLY A 37 -3.00 2.34 -12.32
N SER A 38 -3.76 1.26 -12.08
CA SER A 38 -3.96 0.69 -10.75
C SER A 38 -2.69 0.03 -10.24
N TRP A 39 -2.46 0.08 -8.94
CA TRP A 39 -1.28 -0.51 -8.32
C TRP A 39 -1.57 -0.95 -6.90
N SER A 40 -0.72 -1.82 -6.37
CA SER A 40 -0.75 -2.27 -4.98
C SER A 40 0.66 -2.24 -4.42
N ALA A 41 0.78 -1.86 -3.15
CA ALA A 41 2.06 -1.82 -2.45
C ALA A 41 1.88 -2.09 -0.96
N LEU A 42 2.96 -2.49 -0.31
CA LEU A 42 3.09 -2.29 1.14
C LEU A 42 3.67 -0.90 1.38
N ILE A 43 3.10 -0.19 2.35
CA ILE A 43 3.59 1.11 2.79
C ILE A 43 3.93 1.00 4.28
N LYS A 44 5.12 1.47 4.64
CA LYS A 44 5.58 1.56 6.03
C LYS A 44 5.86 3.03 6.36
N ALA A 45 5.10 3.55 7.31
CA ALA A 45 5.29 4.86 7.89
C ALA A 45 5.89 4.72 9.30
N LYS A 46 6.86 5.58 9.65
CA LYS A 46 7.33 5.68 11.04
C LYS A 46 6.25 6.39 11.88
N ALA A 47 6.26 6.15 13.19
CA ALA A 47 5.35 6.86 14.09
C ALA A 47 5.56 8.39 13.96
N GLY A 48 4.46 9.12 13.78
CA GLY A 48 4.49 10.57 13.57
C GLY A 48 4.71 11.03 12.13
N THR A 49 4.87 10.12 11.16
CA THR A 49 4.87 10.50 9.74
C THR A 49 3.54 11.11 9.34
N VAL A 50 3.58 12.24 8.64
CA VAL A 50 2.41 12.93 8.07
C VAL A 50 2.61 13.03 6.56
N ASN A 51 1.71 12.41 5.80
CA ASN A 51 1.74 12.54 4.34
C ASN A 51 1.35 13.97 3.93
N PRO A 52 2.03 14.58 2.95
CA PRO A 52 1.61 15.87 2.40
C PRO A 52 0.15 15.82 1.91
N PRO A 53 -0.57 16.95 1.94
CA PRO A 53 -1.92 17.02 1.38
C PRO A 53 -1.93 16.54 -0.08
N HIS A 54 -2.80 15.59 -0.37
CA HIS A 54 -3.01 15.05 -1.71
C HIS A 54 -4.48 14.65 -1.92
N THR A 55 -4.80 14.39 -3.19
CA THR A 55 -6.10 13.92 -3.67
C THR A 55 -5.89 12.62 -4.42
N HIS A 56 -6.73 11.62 -4.13
CA HIS A 56 -6.77 10.41 -4.94
C HIS A 56 -7.50 10.71 -6.25
N LEU A 57 -6.86 10.39 -7.38
CA LEU A 57 -7.47 10.57 -8.71
C LEU A 57 -8.36 9.38 -9.11
N GLY A 58 -8.32 8.30 -8.32
CA GLY A 58 -9.19 7.13 -8.41
C GLY A 58 -9.28 6.48 -7.03
N PRO A 59 -10.10 5.43 -6.87
CA PRO A 59 -10.32 4.82 -5.56
C PRO A 59 -9.03 4.21 -4.99
N ALA A 60 -8.87 4.33 -3.68
CA ALA A 60 -7.81 3.68 -2.93
C ALA A 60 -8.40 2.94 -1.73
N ASP A 61 -7.92 1.73 -1.48
CA ASP A 61 -8.22 1.00 -0.26
C ASP A 61 -6.95 0.55 0.45
N PHE A 62 -7.06 0.41 1.77
CA PHE A 62 -5.93 0.12 2.64
C PHE A 62 -6.34 -0.94 3.65
N TYR A 63 -5.45 -1.89 3.92
CA TYR A 63 -5.57 -2.79 5.05
C TYR A 63 -4.43 -2.55 6.03
N VAL A 64 -4.75 -2.18 7.27
CA VAL A 64 -3.73 -1.87 8.27
C VAL A 64 -3.19 -3.18 8.84
N ILE A 65 -1.94 -3.53 8.49
CA ILE A 65 -1.30 -4.76 8.96
C ILE A 65 -0.82 -4.59 10.41
N THR A 66 -0.15 -3.48 10.71
CA THR A 66 0.37 -3.16 12.06
C THR A 66 0.24 -1.67 12.35
N GLY A 67 0.10 -1.30 13.62
CA GLY A 67 0.03 0.10 14.04
C GLY A 67 -1.34 0.74 13.76
N SER A 68 -1.33 1.99 13.35
CA SER A 68 -2.54 2.79 13.11
C SER A 68 -2.28 3.96 12.16
N MET A 69 -3.33 4.45 11.52
CA MET A 69 -3.34 5.66 10.71
C MET A 69 -4.55 6.54 11.03
N GLU A 70 -4.36 7.85 10.99
CA GLU A 70 -5.44 8.83 11.01
C GLU A 70 -5.65 9.35 9.59
N TYR A 71 -6.91 9.45 9.17
CA TYR A 71 -7.30 9.89 7.84
C TYR A 71 -8.62 10.66 7.90
N ARG A 72 -9.10 11.17 6.76
CA ARG A 72 -10.31 12.01 6.71
C ARG A 72 -11.58 11.32 7.21
N GLY A 73 -11.62 9.99 7.18
CA GLY A 73 -12.74 9.18 7.69
C GLY A 73 -12.58 8.71 9.14
N GLY A 74 -11.48 9.05 9.83
CA GLY A 74 -11.27 8.73 11.25
C GLY A 74 -9.93 8.04 11.52
N PHE A 75 -9.94 7.11 12.48
CA PHE A 75 -8.74 6.43 12.97
C PHE A 75 -8.80 4.93 12.71
N ALA A 76 -7.92 4.42 11.86
CA ALA A 76 -7.83 3.00 11.52
C ALA A 76 -6.68 2.34 12.30
N ARG A 77 -6.95 1.17 12.89
CA ARG A 77 -5.97 0.35 13.63
C ARG A 77 -5.70 -0.95 12.88
N ALA A 78 -4.67 -1.69 13.28
CA ALA A 78 -4.39 -3.02 12.76
C ALA A 78 -5.67 -3.88 12.65
N GLY A 79 -5.88 -4.49 11.47
CA GLY A 79 -7.08 -5.25 11.13
C GLY A 79 -8.21 -4.43 10.47
N ALA A 80 -8.11 -3.09 10.45
CA ALA A 80 -9.08 -2.26 9.75
C ALA A 80 -8.82 -2.26 8.23
N TRP A 81 -9.92 -2.31 7.47
CA TRP A 81 -9.95 -1.96 6.06
C TRP A 81 -10.53 -0.56 5.89
N VAL A 82 -9.90 0.24 5.03
CA VAL A 82 -10.26 1.63 4.74
C VAL A 82 -10.50 1.75 3.23
N TYR A 83 -11.54 2.48 2.84
CA TYR A 83 -11.81 2.85 1.45
C TYR A 83 -11.91 4.36 1.34
N GLU A 84 -11.17 4.94 0.39
CA GLU A 84 -11.23 6.34 0.00
C GLU A 84 -11.59 6.41 -1.49
N PRO A 85 -12.74 7.02 -1.85
CA PRO A 85 -13.22 7.07 -3.23
C PRO A 85 -12.44 8.03 -4.12
#